data_AF-A0A7C7J0W3-F1
#
_entry.id   AF-A0A7C7J0W3-F1
#
_cell.length_a   1.000
_cell.length_b   1.000
_cell.length_c   1.000
_cell.angle_alpha   90.00
_cell.angle_beta   90.00
_cell.angle_gamma   90.00
#
_symmetry.space_group_name_H-M   'P 1'
#
loop_
_entity.id
_entity.type
_entity.pdbx_description
1 polymer ?
#
loop_
_entity_poly.entity_id
_entity_poly.type
_entity_poly.pdbx_seq_one_letter_code
_entity_poly.pdbx_strand_id
1 'polypeptide(L)' 'MNVSCTEKQEQYISAQLESGDYRNASEVVRDALRLHEVYRHRVIEELLAEIAKGWAGEASPRNVRDIVKAKSPSRESS' A
#
# COMPACT_ATOMS: atom_id res chain seq x y z
N MET A 1 14.57 10.88 22.66
CA MET A 1 13.44 9.94 22.71
C MET A 1 14.03 8.55 22.91
N ASN A 2 13.52 7.77 23.87
CA ASN A 2 13.97 6.39 24.08
C ASN A 2 12.88 5.45 23.55
N VAL A 3 13.22 4.60 22.60
CA VAL A 3 12.28 3.65 21.96
C VAL A 3 12.99 2.31 21.91
N SER A 4 12.37 1.26 22.46
CA SER A 4 12.90 -0.10 22.36
C SER A 4 12.53 -0.69 21.01
N CYS A 5 13.52 -1.28 20.34
CA CYS A 5 13.34 -2.00 19.10
C CYS A 5 13.29 -3.51 19.36
N THR A 6 12.65 -4.25 18.47
CA THR A 6 12.80 -5.71 18.40
C THR A 6 14.15 -6.07 17.80
N GLU A 7 14.65 -7.26 18.09
CA GLU A 7 15.93 -7.74 17.54
C GLU A 7 16.00 -7.63 16.00
N LYS A 8 14.91 -7.96 15.31
CA LYS A 8 14.82 -7.83 13.85
C LYS A 8 14.97 -6.38 13.36
N GLN A 9 14.44 -5.41 14.10
CA GLN A 9 14.57 -3.98 13.77
C GLN A 9 15.99 -3.49 14.02
N GLU A 10 16.63 -3.95 15.09
CA GLU A 10 18.03 -3.62 15.38
C GLU A 10 18.96 -4.17 14.30
N GLN A 11 18.79 -5.43 13.89
CA GLN A 11 19.55 -6.03 12.78
C GLN A 11 19.37 -5.25 11.48
N TYR A 12 18.13 -4.86 11.16
CA TYR A 12 17.86 -4.02 9.98
C TYR A 12 18.57 -2.67 10.06
N ILE A 13 18.47 -1.97 11.20
CA ILE A 13 19.12 -0.67 11.40
C ILE A 13 20.64 -0.81 11.26
N SER A 14 21.25 -1.85 11.84
CA SER A 14 22.68 -2.10 11.72
C SER A 14 23.11 -2.31 10.27
N ALA A 15 22.36 -3.10 9.49
CA ALA A 15 22.64 -3.31 8.08
C ALA A 15 22.59 -2.00 7.25
N GLN A 16 21.67 -1.08 7.59
CA GLN A 16 21.58 0.23 6.94
C GLN A 16 22.73 1.19 7.32
N LEU A 17 23.34 1.01 8.49
CA LEU A 17 24.54 1.75 8.88
C LEU A 17 25.78 1.18 8.19
N GLU A 18 25.87 -0.14 8.08
CA GLU A 18 26.97 -0.84 7.39
C GLU A 18 27.01 -0.54 5.89
N SER A 19 25.86 -0.29 5.25
CA SER A 19 25.82 0.14 3.84
C SER A 19 26.42 1.53 3.62
N GLY A 20 26.53 2.35 4.68
CA GLY A 20 27.02 3.72 4.62
C GLY A 20 25.96 4.74 4.19
N ASP A 21 24.71 4.32 3.95
CA ASP A 21 23.61 5.20 3.55
C ASP A 21 23.16 6.14 4.67
N TYR A 22 23.39 5.73 5.93
CA TYR A 22 22.98 6.48 7.12
C TYR A 22 24.12 6.59 8.13
N ARG A 23 24.20 7.73 8.83
CA ARG A 23 25.26 7.98 9.82
C ARG A 23 24.92 7.51 11.22
N ASN A 24 23.63 7.34 11.52
CA ASN A 24 23.16 6.91 12.83
C ASN A 24 21.75 6.33 12.76
N ALA A 25 21.39 5.53 13.76
CA ALA A 25 20.07 4.90 13.85
C ALA A 25 18.90 5.90 13.83
N SER A 26 19.09 7.11 14.36
CA SER A 26 18.04 8.13 14.35
C SER A 26 17.73 8.65 12.94
N GLU A 27 18.69 8.63 12.01
CA GLU A 27 18.43 8.96 10.60
C GLU A 27 17.57 7.87 9.95
N VAL A 28 17.91 6.59 10.14
CA VAL A 28 17.13 5.44 9.64
C VAL A 28 15.69 5.49 10.14
N VAL A 29 15.51 5.70 11.45
CA VAL A 29 14.17 5.75 12.07
C VAL A 29 13.36 6.93 11.56
N ARG A 30 13.98 8.12 11.43
CA ARG A 30 13.27 9.30 10.88
C ARG A 30 12.83 9.08 9.43
N ASP A 31 13.66 8.44 8.62
CA ASP A 31 13.35 8.16 7.23
C ASP A 31 12.22 7.14 7.09
N ALA A 32 12.28 6.06 7.89
CA ALA A 32 11.20 5.07 7.97
C ALA A 32 9.87 5.69 8.41
N LEU A 33 9.89 6.61 9.40
CA LEU A 33 8.68 7.32 9.85
C LEU A 33 8.12 8.25 8.76
N ARG A 34 8.98 8.95 8.02
CA ARG A 34 8.55 9.77 6.87
C ARG A 34 7.89 8.92 5.80
N LEU A 35 8.49 7.78 5.45
CA LEU A 35 7.91 6.86 4.48
C LEU A 35 6.56 6.32 4.98
N HIS A 36 6.47 5.96 6.25
CA HIS A 36 5.23 5.50 6.87
C HIS A 36 4.12 6.56 6.81
N GLU A 37 4.45 7.80 7.14
CA GLU A 37 3.51 8.93 7.06
C GLU A 37 3.00 9.15 5.63
N VAL A 38 3.91 9.21 4.65
CA VAL A 38 3.55 9.39 3.23
C VAL A 38 2.69 8.23 2.74
N TYR A 39 3.08 7.00 3.05
CA TYR A 39 2.33 5.81 2.62
C TYR A 39 0.92 5.80 3.19
N ARG A 40 0.75 6.12 4.48
CA ARG A 40 -0.58 6.17 5.11
C ARG A 40 -1.48 7.21 4.46
N HIS A 41 -1.00 8.43 4.24
CA HIS A 41 -1.79 9.47 3.60
C HIS A 41 -2.14 9.10 2.16
N ARG A 42 -1.15 8.65 1.38
CA ARG A 42 -1.33 8.27 -0.02
C ARG A 42 -2.36 7.15 -0.21
N VAL A 43 -2.28 6.09 0.60
CA VAL A 43 -3.24 4.97 0.51
C VAL A 43 -4.67 5.46 0.79
N ILE A 44 -4.85 6.33 1.79
CA ILE A 44 -6.18 6.87 2.11
C ILE A 44 -6.69 7.74 0.97
N GLU A 45 -5.86 8.63 0.43
CA GLU A 45 -6.22 9.51 -0.68
C GLU A 45 -6.60 8.72 -1.94
N GLU A 46 -5.81 7.71 -2.30
CA GLU A 46 -6.10 6.83 -3.45
C GLU A 46 -7.43 6.09 -3.27
N LEU A 47 -7.69 5.53 -2.08
CA LEU A 47 -8.96 4.87 -1.79
C LEU A 47 -10.16 5.82 -1.86
N LEU A 48 -10.03 7.02 -1.29
CA LEU A 48 -11.07 8.04 -1.36
C LEU A 48 -11.33 8.50 -2.79
N ALA A 49 -10.29 8.61 -3.61
CA ALA A 49 -10.42 8.94 -5.03
C ALA A 49 -11.19 7.86 -5.81
N GLU A 50 -10.95 6.58 -5.55
CA GLU A 50 -11.71 5.49 -6.17
C GLU A 50 -13.18 5.45 -5.72
N ILE A 51 -13.45 5.74 -4.44
CA ILE A 51 -14.84 5.89 -3.95
C ILE A 51 -15.54 7.05 -4.66
N ALA A 52 -14.87 8.20 -4.78
CA ALA A 52 -15.41 9.37 -5.47
C ALA A 52 -15.72 9.09 -6.94
N LYS A 53 -14.84 8.34 -7.65
CA LYS A 53 -15.10 7.86 -9.02
C LYS A 53 -16.34 6.98 -9.08
N GLY A 54 -16.51 6.06 -8.13
CA GLY A 54 -17.71 5.22 -8.03
C GLY A 54 -18.99 6.03 -7.83
N TRP A 55 -18.93 7.09 -7.01
CA TRP A 55 -20.09 7.93 -6.69
C TRP A 55 -20.48 8.86 -7.85
N ALA A 56 -19.48 9.33 -8.61
CA ALA A 56 -19.70 10.12 -9.81
C ALA A 56 -20.06 9.25 -11.04
N GLY A 57 -19.86 7.94 -10.96
CA GLY A 57 -20.13 7.00 -12.04
C GLY A 57 -21.62 6.68 -12.20
N GLU A 58 -21.99 6.23 -13.40
CA GLU A 58 -23.36 5.80 -13.69
C GLU A 58 -23.66 4.45 -13.04
N ALA A 59 -24.86 4.33 -12.47
CA ALA A 59 -25.34 3.07 -11.94
C ALA A 59 -25.68 2.11 -13.09
N SER A 60 -25.10 0.91 -13.04
CA SER A 60 -25.43 -0.15 -13.98
C SER A 60 -26.59 -1.00 -13.45
N PRO A 61 -27.56 -1.39 -14.30
CA PRO A 61 -28.60 -2.33 -13.90
C PRO A 61 -28.11 -3.79 -13.81
N ARG A 62 -26.83 -4.04 -14.13
CA ARG A 62 -26.25 -5.38 -14.16
C ARG A 62 -26.31 -6.04 -12.78
N ASN A 63 -26.86 -7.23 -12.74
CA ASN A 63 -26.81 -8.05 -11.54
C ASN A 63 -25.51 -8.89 -11.51
N VAL A 64 -25.24 -9.53 -10.38
CA VAL A 64 -24.03 -10.34 -10.17
C VAL A 64 -23.87 -11.45 -11.22
N ARG A 65 -24.97 -12.08 -11.67
CA ARG A 65 -24.92 -13.15 -12.70
C ARG A 65 -24.48 -12.61 -14.06
N ASP A 66 -24.93 -11.41 -14.43
CA ASP A 66 -24.54 -10.75 -15.69
C ASP A 66 -23.06 -10.35 -15.69
N ILE A 67 -22.51 -10.04 -14.51
CA ILE A 67 -21.08 -9.70 -14.35
C ILE A 67 -20.23 -10.97 -14.50
N VAL A 68 -20.61 -12.06 -13.84
CA VAL A 68 -19.89 -13.34 -13.89
C VAL A 68 -19.93 -13.94 -15.30
N LYS A 69 -21.10 -13.92 -15.96
CA LYS A 69 -21.24 -14.43 -17.34
C LYS A 69 -20.34 -13.69 -18.33
N ALA A 70 -20.22 -12.36 -18.20
CA ALA A 70 -19.36 -11.56 -19.06
C ALA A 70 -17.86 -11.71 -18.79
N LYS A 71 -17.48 -12.12 -17.57
CA LYS A 71 -16.07 -12.30 -17.18
C LYS A 71 -15.55 -13.71 -17.40
N SER A 72 -16.43 -14.68 -17.67
CA SER A 72 -16.04 -16.04 -18.02
C SER A 72 -15.49 -16.06 -19.45
N PRO A 73 -14.26 -16.55 -19.70
CA PRO A 73 -13.76 -16.69 -21.06
C PRO A 73 -14.69 -17.65 -21.81
N SER A 74 -15.23 -17.19 -22.93
CA SER A 74 -16.13 -17.95 -23.81
C SER A 74 -15.52 -19.32 -24.16
N ARG A 75 -15.97 -20.38 -23.48
CA ARG A 75 -15.77 -21.78 -23.89
C ARG A 75 -16.88 -22.20 -24.86
N GLU A 76 -17.16 -21.36 -25.85
CA GLU A 76 -18.09 -21.68 -26.94
C GLU A 76 -17.33 -21.61 -28.26
N SER A 77 -16.54 -22.66 -28.48
CA SER A 77 -16.06 -23.06 -29.81
C SER A 77 -15.84 -24.57 -29.78
N SER A 78 -16.91 -25.34 -30.00
CA SER A 78 -16.92 -26.74 -30.42
C SER A 78 -18.29 -27.07 -31.01
#